data_AF-A0A7V5DWK7-F1
#
_entry.id   AF-A0A7V5DWK7-F1
#
_cell.length_a   1.000
_cell.length_b   1.000
_cell.length_c   1.000
_cell.angle_alpha   90.00
_cell.angle_beta   90.00
_cell.angle_gamma   90.00
#
_symmetry.space_group_name_H-M   'P 1'
#
loop_
_entity.id
_entity.type
_entity.pdbx_description
1 polymer ?
#
loop_
_entity_poly.entity_id
_entity_poly.type
_entity_poly.pdbx_seq_one_letter_code
_entity_poly.pdbx_strand_id
1 'polypeptide(L)'
;MTTLPFWRFGKNRTLRERTLRGVLFATLLVVLVRPLPADLVLRNNTRGILYFLLLPLGVEGKIPWAENAEAVKTYLKEHRNELEKIPPETFLKVRKDPSPYLLLGFYVSPERPSFPLVRVRIPSVPGEPSFTVSDADIWKSSAGESLVLYPWDIELPRTPIQVDNRYLDWRKVKELRQFPTSFVPPKVLKHRGGSPEKIRFDQAKTWPSKGTAVEGLKILRGERDAYLMISTYSPMEVGTSYWFYLLPLSSPTGLALEIPITGKGGPILLWVPGMEKPTQIGTYVSDLFVLEGELLGSYLPAEAEPLLRKVSKGWMSVSVPTAEGTEEFYLAEFDVTDIPYESGVSP
;
A
#
# COMPACT_ATOMS: atom_id res chain seq x y z
N MET A 1 11.14 -15.13 2.06
CA MET A 1 9.73 -14.78 2.33
C MET A 1 8.93 -16.05 2.51
N THR A 2 8.79 -16.49 3.77
CA THR A 2 7.95 -17.62 4.18
C THR A 2 6.53 -17.10 4.37
N THR A 3 5.64 -17.41 3.44
CA THR A 3 4.21 -17.11 3.56
C THR A 3 3.62 -17.89 4.72
N LEU A 4 2.89 -17.22 5.61
CA LEU A 4 2.15 -17.85 6.69
C LEU A 4 1.15 -18.88 6.11
N PRO A 5 0.98 -20.05 6.75
CA PRO A 5 0.39 -21.26 6.16
C PRO A 5 -1.14 -21.26 6.04
N PHE A 6 -1.75 -20.12 5.71
CA PHE A 6 -3.21 -20.00 5.55
C PHE A 6 -3.79 -20.72 4.30
N TRP A 7 -2.97 -21.43 3.51
CA TRP A 7 -3.29 -21.78 2.12
C TRP A 7 -3.27 -23.26 1.71
N ARG A 8 -3.43 -24.21 2.64
CA ARG A 8 -3.57 -25.65 2.31
C ARG A 8 -5.01 -26.18 2.30
N PHE A 9 -6.00 -25.35 1.95
CA PHE A 9 -7.35 -25.84 1.68
C PHE A 9 -7.67 -25.72 0.18
N GLY A 10 -7.63 -26.87 -0.52
CA GLY A 10 -8.25 -27.00 -1.85
C GLY A 10 -7.38 -27.53 -2.99
N LYS A 11 -6.68 -28.66 -2.84
CA LYS A 11 -6.20 -29.43 -4.01
C LYS A 11 -6.38 -30.94 -3.82
N ASN A 12 -7.64 -31.39 -3.89
CA ASN A 12 -7.96 -32.74 -4.34
C ASN A 12 -8.68 -32.62 -5.69
N ARG A 13 -7.92 -32.68 -6.79
CA ARG A 13 -8.47 -32.91 -8.13
C ARG A 13 -7.89 -34.21 -8.67
N THR A 14 -8.79 -35.18 -8.86
CA THR A 14 -8.52 -36.54 -9.34
C THR A 14 -7.94 -36.54 -10.76
N LEU A 15 -7.07 -37.53 -11.02
CA LEU A 15 -6.28 -37.73 -12.25
C LEU A 15 -7.07 -37.71 -13.58
N ARG A 16 -8.41 -37.87 -13.54
CA ARG A 16 -9.27 -38.04 -14.71
C ARG A 16 -9.55 -36.75 -15.51
N GLU A 17 -9.30 -35.57 -14.93
CA GLU A 17 -9.51 -34.27 -15.63
C GLU A 17 -8.34 -33.85 -16.54
N ARG A 18 -7.21 -34.56 -16.53
CA ARG A 18 -5.99 -34.15 -17.25
C ARG A 18 -6.06 -34.38 -18.77
N THR A 19 -6.83 -35.35 -19.23
CA THR A 19 -6.83 -35.75 -20.65
C THR A 19 -7.78 -34.93 -21.52
N LEU A 20 -8.89 -34.41 -20.98
CA LEU A 20 -9.81 -33.55 -21.75
C LEU A 20 -9.30 -32.11 -21.91
N ARG A 21 -8.33 -31.67 -21.09
CA ARG A 21 -7.79 -30.30 -21.15
C ARG A 21 -6.78 -30.09 -22.27
N GLY A 22 -6.11 -31.13 -22.77
CA GLY A 22 -5.01 -30.99 -23.73
C GLY A 22 -5.41 -30.38 -25.07
N VAL A 23 -6.63 -30.65 -25.55
CA VAL A 23 -7.12 -30.15 -26.85
C VAL A 23 -7.78 -28.78 -26.73
N LEU A 24 -8.42 -28.46 -25.59
CA LEU A 24 -8.96 -27.11 -25.32
C LEU A 24 -7.85 -26.08 -25.03
N PHE A 25 -6.70 -26.52 -24.50
CA PHE A 25 -5.59 -25.63 -24.12
C PHE A 25 -4.90 -24.97 -25.32
N ALA A 26 -4.80 -25.68 -26.45
CA ALA A 26 -4.11 -25.18 -27.64
C ALA A 26 -4.90 -24.06 -28.36
N THR A 27 -6.24 -24.16 -28.40
CA THR A 27 -7.11 -23.14 -29.01
C THR A 27 -7.33 -21.93 -28.10
N LEU A 28 -7.27 -22.11 -26.77
CA LEU A 28 -7.31 -21.01 -25.81
C LEU A 28 -5.99 -20.22 -25.79
N LEU A 29 -4.84 -20.88 -26.04
CA LEU A 29 -3.51 -20.24 -26.01
C LEU A 29 -3.36 -19.13 -27.05
N VAL A 30 -4.02 -19.21 -28.22
CA VAL A 30 -3.90 -18.21 -29.29
C VAL A 30 -4.84 -17.01 -29.07
N VAL A 31 -5.92 -17.16 -28.28
CA VAL A 31 -6.83 -16.06 -27.91
C VAL A 31 -6.44 -15.41 -26.56
N LEU A 32 -5.61 -16.06 -25.76
CA LEU A 32 -5.13 -15.58 -24.45
C LEU A 32 -3.74 -14.93 -24.44
N VAL A 33 -3.02 -14.82 -25.57
CA VAL A 33 -1.86 -13.90 -25.66
C VAL A 33 -2.35 -12.46 -25.85
N ARG A 34 -3.31 -12.02 -25.03
CA ARG A 34 -3.30 -10.62 -24.63
C ARG A 34 -2.19 -10.52 -23.59
N PRO A 35 -1.22 -9.60 -23.71
CA PRO A 35 -0.27 -9.37 -22.63
C PRO A 35 -1.09 -9.18 -21.37
N LEU A 36 -0.90 -10.06 -20.38
CA LEU A 36 -1.44 -9.82 -19.05
C LEU A 36 -0.98 -8.42 -18.67
N PRO A 37 -1.89 -7.54 -18.21
CA PRO A 37 -1.49 -6.21 -17.75
C PRO A 37 -0.39 -6.41 -16.71
N ALA A 38 0.79 -5.91 -17.04
CA ALA A 38 1.96 -6.06 -16.23
C ALA A 38 2.02 -4.83 -15.35
N ASP A 39 1.91 -5.01 -14.03
CA ASP A 39 1.90 -3.88 -13.10
C ASP A 39 3.24 -3.11 -13.19
N LEU A 40 3.14 -1.80 -13.40
CA LEU A 40 4.29 -0.89 -13.36
C LEU A 40 4.56 -0.51 -11.90
N VAL A 41 5.76 -0.81 -11.39
CA VAL A 41 6.19 -0.38 -10.06
C VAL A 41 6.86 0.98 -10.17
N LEU A 42 6.27 2.01 -9.60
CA LEU A 42 6.89 3.33 -9.45
C LEU A 42 7.43 3.50 -8.04
N ARG A 43 8.71 3.87 -7.91
CA ARG A 43 9.39 4.13 -6.64
C ARG A 43 9.68 5.63 -6.50
N ASN A 44 9.32 6.21 -5.37
CA ASN A 44 9.70 7.57 -5.02
C ASN A 44 10.90 7.52 -4.07
N ASN A 45 12.08 7.91 -4.56
CA ASN A 45 13.31 7.96 -3.76
C ASN A 45 13.61 9.36 -3.21
N THR A 46 12.58 10.20 -3.06
CA THR A 46 12.71 11.53 -2.48
C THR A 46 12.09 11.59 -1.09
N ARG A 47 12.34 12.70 -0.38
CA ARG A 47 11.75 13.01 0.92
C ARG A 47 10.37 13.66 0.82
N GLY A 48 9.90 14.00 -0.38
CA GLY A 48 8.59 14.61 -0.60
C GLY A 48 7.58 13.58 -1.13
N ILE A 49 6.29 13.92 -1.07
CA ILE A 49 5.24 13.17 -1.75
C ILE A 49 5.33 13.49 -3.24
N LEU A 50 5.37 12.46 -4.08
CA LEU A 50 5.24 12.61 -5.52
C LEU A 50 3.76 12.59 -5.90
N TYR A 51 3.23 13.68 -6.44
CA TYR A 51 1.93 13.71 -7.11
C TYR A 51 2.16 13.60 -8.62
N PHE A 52 1.47 12.70 -9.31
CA PHE A 52 1.78 12.41 -10.71
C PHE A 52 0.57 11.94 -11.54
N LEU A 53 0.72 12.09 -12.84
CA LEU A 53 -0.10 11.48 -13.89
C LEU A 53 0.80 10.61 -14.77
N LEU A 54 0.24 9.49 -15.25
CA LEU A 54 0.85 8.68 -16.29
C LEU A 54 0.10 8.87 -17.60
N LEU A 55 0.80 9.45 -18.58
CA LEU A 55 0.26 9.77 -19.89
C LEU A 55 0.85 8.81 -20.93
N PRO A 56 0.03 8.09 -21.74
CA PRO A 56 0.56 7.24 -22.79
C PRO A 56 1.46 8.02 -23.76
N LEU A 57 2.63 7.49 -24.10
CA LEU A 57 3.51 8.11 -25.09
C LEU A 57 2.82 8.17 -26.46
N GLY A 58 2.84 9.35 -27.09
CA GLY A 58 2.06 9.66 -28.30
C GLY A 58 0.91 10.66 -28.08
N VAL A 59 0.45 10.84 -26.84
CA VAL A 59 -0.42 11.98 -26.48
C VAL A 59 0.38 13.30 -26.46
N GLU A 60 1.72 13.21 -26.37
CA GLU A 60 2.65 14.35 -26.40
C GLU A 60 2.50 15.25 -27.65
N GLY A 61 2.02 14.71 -28.78
CA GLY A 61 1.79 15.50 -29.99
C GLY A 61 0.52 16.36 -29.96
N LYS A 62 -0.35 16.18 -28.97
CA LYS A 62 -1.65 16.89 -28.85
C LYS A 62 -1.60 18.09 -27.92
N ILE A 63 -0.58 18.20 -27.08
CA ILE A 63 -0.39 19.32 -26.17
C ILE A 63 1.10 19.69 -26.20
N PRO A 64 1.49 20.97 -26.33
CA PRO A 64 2.89 21.39 -26.52
C PRO A 64 3.72 21.26 -25.22
N TRP A 65 3.79 20.06 -24.63
CA TRP A 65 4.44 19.78 -23.35
C TRP A 65 5.96 19.74 -23.42
N ALA A 66 6.55 19.53 -24.59
CA ALA A 66 7.98 19.26 -24.71
C ALA A 66 8.85 20.44 -24.25
N GLU A 67 8.33 21.68 -24.38
CA GLU A 67 9.10 22.91 -24.14
C GLU A 67 8.31 24.00 -23.39
N ASN A 68 6.98 23.83 -23.19
CA ASN A 68 6.16 24.86 -22.53
C ASN A 68 5.78 24.45 -21.10
N ALA A 69 6.54 24.97 -20.13
CA ALA A 69 6.30 24.77 -18.70
C ALA A 69 4.89 25.23 -18.28
N GLU A 70 4.41 26.35 -18.81
CA GLU A 70 3.10 26.90 -18.45
C GLU A 70 1.94 26.04 -18.96
N ALA A 71 2.08 25.43 -20.15
CA ALA A 71 1.11 24.46 -20.65
C ALA A 71 1.02 23.23 -19.74
N VAL A 72 2.17 22.74 -19.25
CA VAL A 72 2.22 21.62 -18.31
C VAL A 72 1.59 21.97 -16.96
N LYS A 73 1.90 23.15 -16.41
CA LYS A 73 1.29 23.62 -15.16
C LYS A 73 -0.23 23.70 -15.30
N THR A 74 -0.71 24.26 -16.42
CA THR A 74 -2.15 24.34 -16.72
C THR A 74 -2.79 22.96 -16.78
N TYR A 75 -2.15 22.02 -17.50
CA TYR A 75 -2.64 20.65 -17.61
C TYR A 75 -2.75 19.95 -16.25
N LEU A 76 -1.74 20.07 -15.39
CA LEU A 76 -1.75 19.52 -14.03
C LEU A 76 -2.88 20.13 -13.17
N LYS A 77 -3.16 21.43 -13.32
CA LYS A 77 -4.26 22.12 -12.61
C LYS A 77 -5.64 21.61 -13.05
N GLU A 78 -5.81 21.38 -14.34
CA GLU A 78 -7.05 20.88 -14.94
C GLU A 78 -7.33 19.42 -14.54
N HIS A 79 -6.30 18.58 -14.47
CA HIS A 79 -6.39 17.14 -14.17
C HIS A 79 -6.02 16.82 -12.71
N ARG A 80 -6.11 17.80 -11.80
CA ARG A 80 -5.68 17.64 -10.39
C ARG A 80 -6.39 16.50 -9.65
N ASN A 81 -7.63 16.20 -10.03
CA ASN A 81 -8.44 15.14 -9.41
C ASN A 81 -8.05 13.73 -9.89
N GLU A 82 -7.18 13.64 -10.90
CA GLU A 82 -6.67 12.39 -11.46
C GLU A 82 -5.25 12.08 -10.96
N LEU A 83 -4.65 13.00 -10.19
CA LEU A 83 -3.31 12.82 -9.65
C LEU A 83 -3.27 11.61 -8.71
N GLU A 84 -2.40 10.67 -9.03
CA GLU A 84 -1.97 9.64 -8.12
C GLU A 84 -0.87 10.19 -7.21
N LYS A 85 -0.65 9.56 -6.05
CA LYS A 85 0.42 9.94 -5.13
C LYS A 85 1.27 8.77 -4.68
N ILE A 86 2.56 9.01 -4.48
CA ILE A 86 3.50 8.08 -3.85
C ILE A 86 4.15 8.82 -2.68
N PRO A 87 3.94 8.37 -1.42
CA PRO A 87 4.63 8.93 -0.27
C PRO A 87 6.16 8.93 -0.40
N PRO A 88 6.88 9.60 0.51
CA PRO A 88 8.33 9.56 0.56
C PRO A 88 8.87 8.14 0.73
N GLU A 89 10.01 7.84 0.09
CA GLU A 89 10.77 6.58 0.27
C GLU A 89 9.91 5.28 0.13
N THR A 90 8.83 5.31 -0.64
CA THR A 90 7.94 4.16 -0.89
C THR A 90 7.72 3.87 -2.38
N PHE A 91 6.86 2.91 -2.70
CA PHE A 91 6.53 2.53 -4.06
C PHE A 91 5.07 2.13 -4.24
N LEU A 92 4.55 2.33 -5.44
CA LEU A 92 3.20 2.00 -5.84
C LEU A 92 3.22 1.11 -7.08
N LYS A 93 2.48 -0.02 -7.03
CA LYS A 93 2.17 -0.84 -8.20
C LYS A 93 0.98 -0.26 -8.94
N VAL A 94 1.23 0.48 -10.02
CA VAL A 94 0.18 1.08 -10.83
C VAL A 94 -0.37 0.06 -11.83
N ARG A 95 -1.69 -0.15 -11.81
CA ARG A 95 -2.43 -1.02 -12.74
C ARG A 95 -2.57 -0.33 -14.11
N LYS A 96 -1.51 -0.38 -14.90
CA LYS A 96 -1.49 0.15 -16.26
C LYS A 96 -0.94 -0.90 -17.22
N ASP A 97 -1.33 -0.80 -18.48
CA ASP A 97 -0.77 -1.68 -19.52
C ASP A 97 0.74 -1.44 -19.62
N PRO A 98 1.54 -2.42 -20.07
CA PRO A 98 2.96 -2.23 -20.33
C PRO A 98 3.14 -1.43 -21.62
N SER A 99 2.79 -0.15 -21.56
CA SER A 99 2.98 0.84 -22.61
C SER A 99 4.06 1.82 -22.18
N PRO A 100 4.73 2.47 -23.14
CA PRO A 100 5.64 3.55 -22.79
C PRO A 100 4.80 4.74 -22.27
N TYR A 101 5.19 5.31 -21.12
CA TYR A 101 4.48 6.42 -20.47
C TYR A 101 5.37 7.64 -20.29
N LEU A 102 4.74 8.81 -20.24
CA LEU A 102 5.30 10.01 -19.67
C LEU A 102 4.74 10.17 -18.25
N LEU A 103 5.62 10.11 -17.26
CA LEU A 103 5.30 10.55 -15.90
C LEU A 103 5.44 12.06 -15.86
N LEU A 104 4.34 12.72 -15.51
CA LEU A 104 4.30 14.17 -15.30
C LEU A 104 3.76 14.43 -13.91
N GLY A 105 4.47 15.22 -13.12
CA GLY A 105 4.11 15.43 -11.73
C GLY A 105 4.93 16.49 -11.04
N PHE A 106 4.85 16.50 -9.71
CA PHE A 106 5.61 17.40 -8.86
C PHE A 106 5.82 16.81 -7.47
N TYR A 107 6.88 17.26 -6.80
CA TYR A 107 7.15 16.90 -5.41
C TYR A 107 6.59 17.93 -4.44
N VAL A 108 5.83 17.48 -3.45
CA VAL A 108 5.41 18.29 -2.32
C VAL A 108 6.27 17.90 -1.12
N SER A 109 7.00 18.87 -0.58
CA SER A 109 7.77 18.71 0.66
C SER A 109 7.57 19.95 1.52
N PRO A 110 7.34 19.79 2.84
CA PRO A 110 7.24 20.93 3.75
C PRO A 110 8.56 21.70 3.89
N GLU A 111 9.69 21.13 3.46
CA GLU A 111 11.00 21.79 3.48
C GLU A 111 11.18 22.76 2.30
N ARG A 112 10.29 22.76 1.30
CA ARG A 112 10.43 23.57 0.08
C ARG A 112 9.20 24.49 -0.09
N PRO A 113 9.39 25.80 -0.35
CA PRO A 113 8.29 26.73 -0.58
C PRO A 113 7.63 26.58 -1.96
N SER A 114 8.22 25.74 -2.82
CA SER A 114 7.79 25.48 -4.18
C SER A 114 7.85 23.98 -4.46
N PHE A 115 7.02 23.50 -5.38
CA PHE A 115 6.91 22.11 -5.79
C PHE A 115 7.66 21.89 -7.11
N PRO A 116 8.86 21.27 -7.09
CA PRO A 116 9.62 20.99 -8.30
C PRO A 116 8.83 20.08 -9.23
N LEU A 117 8.76 20.47 -10.51
CA LEU A 117 8.14 19.66 -11.55
C LEU A 117 9.02 18.47 -11.89
N VAL A 118 8.38 17.35 -12.18
CA VAL A 118 9.00 16.10 -12.57
C VAL A 118 8.46 15.71 -13.93
N ARG A 119 9.37 15.33 -14.84
CA ARG A 119 8.99 14.87 -16.17
C ARG A 119 9.93 13.75 -16.60
N VAL A 120 9.38 12.53 -16.70
CA VAL A 120 10.18 11.34 -16.99
C VAL A 120 9.52 10.43 -18.00
N ARG A 121 10.30 9.97 -18.97
CA ARG A 121 9.86 8.93 -19.91
C ARG A 121 10.12 7.56 -19.30
N ILE A 122 9.05 6.81 -19.11
CA ILE A 122 9.09 5.43 -18.64
C ILE A 122 9.04 4.52 -19.86
N PRO A 123 10.12 3.77 -20.14
CA PRO A 123 10.17 2.88 -21.29
C PRO A 123 9.21 1.71 -21.10
N SER A 124 8.74 1.16 -22.23
CA SER A 124 8.02 -0.11 -22.23
C SER A 124 9.03 -1.24 -22.00
N VAL A 125 8.91 -1.93 -20.86
CA VAL A 125 9.78 -3.06 -20.51
C VAL A 125 8.91 -4.28 -20.17
N PRO A 126 9.19 -5.47 -20.72
CA PRO A 126 8.45 -6.69 -20.39
C PRO A 126 8.57 -7.07 -18.89
N GLY A 127 7.52 -7.66 -18.32
CA GLY A 127 7.52 -8.14 -16.93
C GLY A 127 6.87 -7.13 -15.98
N GLU A 128 7.28 -7.12 -14.70
CA GLU A 128 6.89 -6.08 -13.72
C GLU A 128 8.00 -5.00 -13.69
N PRO A 129 7.99 -4.01 -14.61
CA PRO A 129 9.03 -3.01 -14.63
C PRO A 129 9.01 -2.18 -13.36
N SER A 130 10.19 -1.96 -12.78
CA SER A 130 10.39 -1.05 -11.66
C SER A 130 11.12 0.19 -12.15
N PHE A 131 10.49 1.34 -11.97
CA PHE A 131 11.06 2.64 -12.30
C PHE A 131 11.23 3.48 -11.03
N THR A 132 12.41 4.08 -10.86
CA THR A 132 12.70 4.92 -9.70
C THR A 132 12.74 6.37 -10.14
N VAL A 133 11.94 7.20 -9.47
CA VAL A 133 11.90 8.66 -9.65
C VAL A 133 12.65 9.31 -8.49
N SER A 134 13.52 10.26 -8.79
CA SER A 134 14.45 10.89 -7.85
C SER A 134 14.64 12.39 -8.12
N ASP A 135 15.44 13.08 -7.30
CA ASP A 135 15.79 14.49 -7.55
C ASP A 135 16.54 14.70 -8.90
N ALA A 136 17.13 13.65 -9.48
CA ALA A 136 17.78 13.73 -10.81
C ALA A 136 16.75 13.90 -11.95
N ASP A 137 15.49 13.54 -11.68
CA ASP A 137 14.38 13.57 -12.63
C ASP A 137 13.60 14.90 -12.60
N ILE A 138 14.04 15.85 -11.78
CA ILE A 138 13.46 17.20 -11.74
C ILE A 138 13.65 17.87 -13.08
N TRP A 139 12.55 18.39 -13.62
CA TRP A 139 12.54 19.03 -14.92
C TRP A 139 13.23 20.39 -14.87
N LYS A 140 14.27 20.54 -15.68
CA LYS A 140 15.04 21.77 -15.83
C LYS A 140 14.70 22.51 -17.12
N SER A 141 14.74 23.83 -17.06
CA SER A 141 14.64 24.71 -18.23
C SER A 141 15.90 24.59 -19.10
N SER A 142 15.88 25.21 -20.29
CA SER A 142 17.06 25.34 -21.15
C SER A 142 18.23 26.08 -20.49
N ALA A 143 17.93 26.94 -19.50
CA ALA A 143 18.92 27.63 -18.67
C ALA A 143 19.44 26.78 -17.50
N GLY A 144 18.91 25.56 -17.31
CA GLY A 144 19.30 24.65 -16.23
C GLY A 144 18.57 24.88 -14.90
N GLU A 145 17.65 25.84 -14.84
CA GLU A 145 16.85 26.15 -13.64
C GLU A 145 15.75 25.11 -13.44
N SER A 146 15.46 24.74 -12.20
CA SER A 146 14.36 23.81 -11.91
C SER A 146 13.02 24.50 -12.17
N LEU A 147 12.16 23.87 -12.95
CA LEU A 147 10.80 24.32 -13.13
C LEU A 147 9.98 23.94 -11.90
N VAL A 148 9.14 24.86 -11.43
CA VAL A 148 8.38 24.69 -10.18
C VAL A 148 6.93 25.14 -10.31
N LEU A 149 6.06 24.55 -9.49
CA LEU A 149 4.74 25.07 -9.12
C LEU A 149 4.82 25.70 -7.74
N TYR A 150 3.96 26.67 -7.45
CA TYR A 150 3.80 27.18 -6.09
C TYR A 150 2.51 26.65 -5.44
N PRO A 151 2.39 26.70 -4.09
CA PRO A 151 1.17 26.28 -3.40
C PRO A 151 -0.10 27.02 -3.86
N TRP A 152 0.01 28.26 -4.31
CA TRP A 152 -1.12 29.02 -4.88
C TRP A 152 -1.39 28.70 -6.35
N ASP A 153 -0.51 27.96 -7.03
CA ASP A 153 -0.74 27.53 -8.41
C ASP A 153 -1.69 26.35 -8.49
N ILE A 154 -1.63 25.43 -7.54
CA ILE A 154 -2.40 24.18 -7.56
C ILE A 154 -2.93 23.87 -6.17
N GLU A 155 -4.25 23.69 -6.07
CA GLU A 155 -4.87 23.16 -4.86
C GLU A 155 -4.59 21.64 -4.82
N LEU A 156 -3.87 21.19 -3.80
CA LEU A 156 -3.61 19.77 -3.59
C LEU A 156 -4.92 19.05 -3.21
N PRO A 157 -5.09 17.77 -3.59
CA PRO A 157 -6.22 16.97 -3.13
C PRO A 157 -6.34 17.04 -1.61
N ARG A 158 -7.50 17.45 -1.11
CA ARG A 158 -7.76 17.50 0.34
C ARG A 158 -7.90 16.07 0.85
N THR A 159 -6.91 15.60 1.60
CA THR A 159 -6.95 14.31 2.29
C THR A 159 -6.99 14.54 3.80
N PRO A 160 -7.79 13.78 4.56
CA PRO A 160 -7.91 14.01 6.01
C PRO A 160 -6.61 13.71 6.76
N ILE A 161 -5.78 12.80 6.24
CA ILE A 161 -4.44 12.46 6.70
C ILE A 161 -3.48 12.52 5.52
N GLN A 162 -2.36 13.22 5.67
CA GLN A 162 -1.23 13.18 4.76
C GLN A 162 -0.18 12.18 5.26
N VAL A 163 0.12 11.16 4.45
CA VAL A 163 1.15 10.14 4.74
C VAL A 163 2.53 10.70 4.36
N ASP A 164 3.20 11.34 5.33
CA ASP A 164 4.47 12.07 5.14
C ASP A 164 5.48 11.96 6.31
N ASN A 165 5.20 11.10 7.30
CA ASN A 165 6.00 10.83 8.48
C ASN A 165 6.11 12.02 9.47
N ARG A 166 5.14 12.95 9.48
CA ARG A 166 5.09 14.09 10.43
C ARG A 166 3.98 13.98 11.47
N TYR A 167 3.02 13.10 11.25
CA TYR A 167 1.96 12.69 12.18
C TYR A 167 1.08 13.80 12.76
N LEU A 168 1.13 15.02 12.22
CA LEU A 168 0.37 16.17 12.75
C LEU A 168 -1.14 15.95 12.65
N ASP A 169 -1.58 15.37 11.53
CA ASP A 169 -3.00 15.11 11.24
C ASP A 169 -3.60 14.06 12.20
N TRP A 170 -2.76 13.17 12.73
CA TRP A 170 -3.18 12.13 13.69
C TRP A 170 -3.46 12.66 15.10
N ARG A 171 -3.09 13.90 15.42
CA ARG A 171 -3.33 14.48 16.77
C ARG A 171 -4.81 14.59 17.09
N LYS A 172 -5.65 14.89 16.10
CA LYS A 172 -7.11 14.98 16.26
C LYS A 172 -7.82 13.62 16.22
N VAL A 173 -7.16 12.58 15.73
CA VAL A 173 -7.75 11.24 15.62
C VAL A 173 -7.58 10.50 16.95
N LYS A 174 -8.70 10.01 17.49
CA LYS A 174 -8.71 9.20 18.71
C LYS A 174 -8.12 7.82 18.45
N GLU A 175 -7.45 7.25 19.44
CA GLU A 175 -7.03 5.86 19.43
C GLU A 175 -8.22 4.91 19.41
N LEU A 176 -8.20 3.97 18.46
CA LEU A 176 -9.14 2.86 18.38
C LEU A 176 -8.83 1.85 19.48
N ARG A 177 -7.54 1.62 19.73
CA ARG A 177 -7.00 0.77 20.79
C ARG A 177 -5.72 1.39 21.34
N GLN A 178 -5.56 1.28 22.65
CA GLN A 178 -4.36 1.66 23.39
C GLN A 178 -3.93 0.49 24.25
N PHE A 179 -2.62 0.25 24.33
CA PHE A 179 -2.06 -0.87 25.06
C PHE A 179 -1.05 -0.35 26.10
N PRO A 180 -1.22 -0.70 27.40
CA PRO A 180 -0.23 -0.33 28.40
C PRO A 180 1.08 -1.09 28.17
N THR A 181 2.20 -0.59 28.69
CA THR A 181 3.51 -1.27 28.63
C THR A 181 3.50 -2.65 29.32
N SER A 182 2.55 -2.89 30.23
CA SER A 182 2.33 -4.18 30.89
C SER A 182 1.41 -5.14 30.10
N PHE A 183 0.99 -4.78 28.88
CA PHE A 183 0.11 -5.60 28.06
C PHE A 183 0.76 -6.94 27.71
N VAL A 184 -0.04 -8.00 27.76
CA VAL A 184 0.35 -9.35 27.34
C VAL A 184 -0.66 -9.84 26.32
N PRO A 185 -0.22 -10.24 25.10
CA PRO A 185 -1.12 -10.77 24.08
C PRO A 185 -1.90 -11.98 24.59
N PRO A 186 -3.24 -12.02 24.42
CA PRO A 186 -4.07 -13.14 24.84
C PRO A 186 -3.75 -14.45 24.09
N LYS A 187 -3.11 -14.35 22.92
CA LYS A 187 -2.79 -15.50 22.07
C LYS A 187 -1.49 -15.26 21.32
N VAL A 188 -0.58 -16.23 21.45
CA VAL A 188 0.67 -16.30 20.69
C VAL A 188 0.68 -17.59 19.89
N LEU A 189 0.93 -17.48 18.59
CA LEU A 189 1.07 -18.62 17.68
C LEU A 189 2.50 -18.72 17.16
N LYS A 190 2.95 -19.95 16.94
CA LYS A 190 4.22 -20.26 16.28
C LYS A 190 3.98 -21.06 15.00
N HIS A 191 4.55 -20.60 13.90
CA HIS A 191 4.34 -21.14 12.56
C HIS A 191 5.60 -21.82 12.05
N ARG A 192 5.59 -23.15 11.91
CA ARG A 192 6.73 -24.00 11.50
C ARG A 192 6.47 -24.81 10.23
N GLY A 193 5.97 -24.17 9.17
CA GLY A 193 5.69 -24.85 7.89
C GLY A 193 4.56 -25.89 7.91
N GLY A 194 3.82 -25.96 9.03
CA GLY A 194 2.64 -26.80 9.24
C GLY A 194 1.50 -25.99 9.85
N SER A 195 0.63 -26.64 10.64
CA SER A 195 -0.43 -25.93 11.35
C SER A 195 0.17 -25.02 12.43
N PRO A 196 -0.41 -23.82 12.66
CA PRO A 196 0.04 -22.94 13.75
C PRO A 196 -0.09 -23.62 15.11
N GLU A 197 0.95 -23.53 15.93
CA GLU A 197 0.95 -24.06 17.31
C GLU A 197 0.74 -22.90 18.29
N LYS A 198 -0.22 -23.06 19.22
CA LYS A 198 -0.37 -22.09 20.31
C LYS A 198 0.73 -22.33 21.33
N ILE A 199 1.54 -21.30 21.62
CA ILE A 199 2.59 -21.35 22.64
C ILE A 199 2.21 -20.50 23.85
N ARG A 200 2.89 -20.74 24.98
CA ARG A 200 2.77 -19.84 26.13
C ARG A 200 3.54 -18.55 25.85
N PHE A 201 3.08 -17.45 26.44
CA PHE A 201 3.70 -16.14 26.25
C PHE A 201 5.17 -16.09 26.74
N ASP A 202 5.50 -16.78 27.84
CA ASP A 202 6.87 -16.88 28.36
C ASP A 202 7.81 -17.69 27.47
N GLN A 203 7.30 -18.37 26.45
CA GLN A 203 8.08 -19.07 25.43
C GLN A 203 8.34 -18.20 24.19
N ALA A 204 7.70 -17.03 24.10
CA ALA A 204 7.88 -16.12 22.97
C ALA A 204 9.26 -15.48 23.01
N LYS A 205 9.98 -15.54 21.89
CA LYS A 205 11.36 -15.03 21.79
C LYS A 205 11.41 -13.58 21.34
N THR A 206 10.35 -13.09 20.70
CA THR A 206 10.35 -11.78 20.03
C THR A 206 9.56 -10.71 20.75
N TRP A 207 8.89 -11.02 21.86
CA TRP A 207 8.21 -10.02 22.69
C TRP A 207 9.15 -9.43 23.77
N PRO A 208 9.11 -8.13 24.10
CA PRO A 208 8.40 -7.00 23.48
C PRO A 208 9.25 -6.27 22.41
N SER A 209 9.98 -7.01 21.56
CA SER A 209 10.96 -6.44 20.61
C SER A 209 10.40 -6.26 19.20
N LYS A 210 11.14 -5.58 18.30
CA LYS A 210 10.87 -5.56 16.86
C LYS A 210 9.49 -5.01 16.47
N GLY A 211 8.96 -4.06 17.24
CA GLY A 211 7.63 -3.49 17.00
C GLY A 211 6.47 -4.38 17.48
N THR A 212 6.74 -5.49 18.17
CA THR A 212 5.66 -6.35 18.69
C THR A 212 4.88 -5.69 19.84
N ALA A 213 5.54 -4.85 20.63
CA ALA A 213 4.92 -4.11 21.71
C ALA A 213 4.26 -2.83 21.18
N VAL A 214 3.07 -2.99 20.61
CA VAL A 214 2.22 -1.88 20.14
C VAL A 214 1.78 -1.03 21.34
N GLU A 215 1.87 0.28 21.18
CA GLU A 215 1.38 1.31 22.11
C GLU A 215 -0.05 1.70 21.75
N GLY A 216 -0.31 1.97 20.46
CA GLY A 216 -1.58 2.52 20.02
C GLY A 216 -1.88 2.18 18.56
N LEU A 217 -3.17 2.07 18.27
CA LEU A 217 -3.72 1.92 16.93
C LEU A 217 -4.73 3.05 16.68
N LYS A 218 -4.52 3.81 15.62
CA LYS A 218 -5.52 4.74 15.07
C LYS A 218 -5.92 4.28 13.69
N ILE A 219 -7.21 4.39 13.38
CA ILE A 219 -7.73 4.16 12.04
C ILE A 219 -8.72 5.29 11.75
N LEU A 220 -8.70 5.82 10.53
CA LEU A 220 -9.65 6.83 10.07
C LEU A 220 -10.19 6.43 8.70
N ARG A 221 -11.51 6.47 8.54
CA ARG A 221 -12.16 6.25 7.25
C ARG A 221 -12.44 7.58 6.56
N GLY A 222 -11.91 7.76 5.36
CA GLY A 222 -12.27 8.84 4.45
C GLY A 222 -13.43 8.45 3.52
N GLU A 223 -13.72 9.30 2.53
CA GLU A 223 -14.78 9.03 1.55
C GLU A 223 -14.44 7.85 0.63
N ARG A 224 -13.20 7.79 0.14
CA ARG A 224 -12.72 6.76 -0.80
C ARG A 224 -11.55 5.93 -0.25
N ASP A 225 -10.91 6.43 0.79
CA ASP A 225 -9.66 5.90 1.31
C ASP A 225 -9.78 5.62 2.80
N ALA A 226 -8.89 4.79 3.33
CA ALA A 226 -8.75 4.56 4.76
C ALA A 226 -7.31 4.80 5.18
N TYR A 227 -7.14 5.29 6.39
CA TYR A 227 -5.84 5.65 6.95
C TYR A 227 -5.64 4.87 8.23
N LEU A 228 -4.40 4.49 8.53
CA LEU A 228 -4.05 3.91 9.82
C LEU A 228 -2.74 4.48 10.35
N MET A 229 -2.60 4.45 11.67
CA MET A 229 -1.36 4.73 12.37
C MET A 229 -1.14 3.66 13.44
N ILE A 230 0.07 3.13 13.52
CA ILE A 230 0.50 2.19 14.55
C ILE A 230 1.69 2.82 15.27
N SER A 231 1.60 2.91 16.59
CA SER A 231 2.73 3.32 17.45
C SER A 231 3.19 2.13 18.28
N THR A 232 4.49 2.03 18.54
CA THR A 232 5.11 0.93 19.30
C THR A 232 6.08 1.42 20.36
N TYR A 233 6.22 0.66 21.44
CA TYR A 233 7.25 0.86 22.47
C TYR A 233 8.63 0.33 22.07
N SER A 234 8.71 -0.50 21.02
CA SER A 234 9.98 -1.00 20.48
C SER A 234 10.13 -0.70 18.99
N PRO A 235 11.37 -0.55 18.49
CA PRO A 235 11.59 -0.20 17.09
C PRO A 235 11.00 -1.24 16.13
N MET A 236 10.33 -0.78 15.08
CA MET A 236 9.83 -1.61 13.99
C MET A 236 11.01 -2.08 13.11
N GLU A 237 11.23 -3.39 13.06
CA GLU A 237 12.33 -3.97 12.26
C GLU A 237 11.84 -4.59 10.96
N VAL A 238 12.72 -4.55 9.95
CA VAL A 238 12.49 -5.24 8.67
C VAL A 238 12.20 -6.72 8.89
N GLY A 239 11.15 -7.21 8.23
CA GLY A 239 10.65 -8.58 8.36
C GLY A 239 9.50 -8.74 9.35
N THR A 240 9.20 -7.73 10.18
CA THR A 240 7.95 -7.65 10.94
C THR A 240 6.79 -7.42 10.00
N SER A 241 5.64 -8.06 10.22
CA SER A 241 4.40 -7.74 9.50
C SER A 241 3.27 -7.47 10.49
N TYR A 242 2.56 -6.36 10.31
CA TYR A 242 1.28 -6.13 10.98
C TYR A 242 0.15 -6.68 10.13
N TRP A 243 -0.78 -7.38 10.76
CA TRP A 243 -1.91 -8.01 10.11
C TRP A 243 -3.22 -7.47 10.65
N PHE A 244 -4.17 -7.25 9.74
CA PHE A 244 -5.57 -6.98 10.09
C PHE A 244 -6.47 -8.00 9.41
N TYR A 245 -7.03 -8.94 10.17
CA TYR A 245 -8.02 -9.88 9.67
C TYR A 245 -9.40 -9.23 9.73
N LEU A 246 -10.00 -9.03 8.56
CA LEU A 246 -11.30 -8.38 8.39
C LEU A 246 -12.35 -9.46 8.18
N LEU A 247 -13.14 -9.72 9.22
CA LEU A 247 -14.02 -10.87 9.30
C LEU A 247 -15.50 -10.45 9.26
N PRO A 248 -16.34 -11.18 8.49
CA PRO A 248 -17.78 -11.08 8.61
C PRO A 248 -18.28 -11.77 9.89
N LEU A 249 -19.36 -11.26 10.49
CA LEU A 249 -20.01 -11.87 11.67
C LEU A 249 -20.34 -13.35 11.47
N SER A 250 -20.71 -13.73 10.24
CA SER A 250 -21.23 -15.06 9.92
C SER A 250 -20.18 -16.07 9.44
N SER A 251 -18.90 -15.70 9.33
CA SER A 251 -17.87 -16.59 8.78
C SER A 251 -16.49 -16.32 9.40
N PRO A 252 -15.75 -17.38 9.77
CA PRO A 252 -14.36 -17.25 10.24
C PRO A 252 -13.38 -16.94 9.10
N THR A 253 -13.83 -17.03 7.84
CA THR A 253 -13.05 -16.67 6.67
C THR A 253 -13.40 -15.26 6.24
N GLY A 254 -12.39 -14.41 6.07
CA GLY A 254 -12.52 -13.04 5.64
C GLY A 254 -11.30 -12.58 4.83
N LEU A 255 -11.11 -11.26 4.77
CA LEU A 255 -9.97 -10.65 4.12
C LEU A 255 -8.83 -10.50 5.13
N ALA A 256 -7.59 -10.37 4.66
CA ALA A 256 -6.48 -9.98 5.52
C ALA A 256 -5.70 -8.83 4.88
N LEU A 257 -5.43 -7.80 5.66
CA LEU A 257 -4.46 -6.77 5.33
C LEU A 257 -3.12 -7.16 5.94
N GLU A 258 -2.06 -7.00 5.18
CA GLU A 258 -0.68 -7.15 5.65
C GLU A 258 0.09 -5.86 5.38
N ILE A 259 0.82 -5.40 6.40
CA ILE A 259 1.77 -4.30 6.31
C ILE A 259 3.15 -4.89 6.61
N PRO A 260 3.86 -5.41 5.60
CA PRO A 260 5.18 -5.96 5.79
C PRO A 260 6.20 -4.82 5.91
N ILE A 261 6.92 -4.76 7.02
CA ILE A 261 8.00 -3.80 7.23
C ILE A 261 9.17 -4.21 6.34
N THR A 262 9.30 -3.55 5.19
CA THR A 262 10.39 -3.76 4.21
C THR A 262 11.47 -2.68 4.27
N GLY A 263 11.24 -1.64 5.07
CA GLY A 263 12.06 -0.44 5.21
C GLY A 263 11.23 0.70 5.76
N LYS A 264 11.66 1.94 5.52
CA LYS A 264 10.93 3.17 5.92
C LYS A 264 9.64 3.42 5.16
N GLY A 265 9.41 2.70 4.07
CA GLY A 265 8.17 2.74 3.31
C GLY A 265 7.98 1.42 2.59
N GLY A 266 6.73 1.11 2.28
CA GLY A 266 6.40 -0.13 1.58
C GLY A 266 4.92 -0.26 1.26
N PRO A 267 4.53 -1.44 0.76
CA PRO A 267 3.17 -1.69 0.32
C PRO A 267 2.26 -2.02 1.50
N ILE A 268 0.98 -1.74 1.35
CA ILE A 268 -0.08 -2.38 2.13
C ILE A 268 -0.76 -3.39 1.22
N LEU A 269 -0.76 -4.65 1.64
CA LEU A 269 -1.19 -5.79 0.84
C LEU A 269 -2.55 -6.29 1.32
N LEU A 270 -3.45 -6.56 0.38
CA LEU A 270 -4.73 -7.23 0.62
C LEU A 270 -4.68 -8.67 0.13
N TRP A 271 -5.01 -9.57 1.04
CA TRP A 271 -5.20 -10.99 0.79
C TRP A 271 -6.70 -11.28 0.67
N VAL A 272 -7.11 -11.77 -0.49
CA VAL A 272 -8.50 -12.17 -0.78
C VAL A 272 -8.57 -13.69 -0.91
N PRO A 273 -9.51 -14.38 -0.22
CA PRO A 273 -9.71 -15.81 -0.39
C PRO A 273 -9.90 -16.19 -1.87
N GLY A 274 -9.15 -17.20 -2.32
CA GLY A 274 -9.21 -17.69 -3.70
C GLY A 274 -8.21 -17.03 -4.67
N MET A 275 -7.57 -15.92 -4.30
CA MET A 275 -6.48 -15.32 -5.09
C MET A 275 -5.11 -15.91 -4.76
N GLU A 276 -4.29 -16.23 -5.77
CA GLU A 276 -2.97 -16.84 -5.55
C GLU A 276 -1.92 -15.89 -4.96
N LYS A 277 -2.08 -14.58 -5.18
CA LYS A 277 -1.15 -13.53 -4.74
C LYS A 277 -1.92 -12.39 -4.07
N PRO A 278 -1.33 -11.71 -3.08
CA PRO A 278 -1.92 -10.50 -2.54
C PRO A 278 -1.86 -9.37 -3.55
N THR A 279 -2.75 -8.40 -3.37
CA THR A 279 -2.81 -7.19 -4.19
C THR A 279 -2.36 -6.00 -3.36
N GLN A 280 -1.47 -5.15 -3.88
CA GLN A 280 -1.15 -3.89 -3.22
C GLN A 280 -2.38 -2.97 -3.32
N ILE A 281 -2.90 -2.54 -2.18
CA ILE A 281 -4.04 -1.62 -2.09
C ILE A 281 -3.70 -0.31 -1.39
N GLY A 282 -2.43 -0.08 -1.10
CA GLY A 282 -1.99 1.07 -0.36
C GLY A 282 -0.49 1.11 -0.15
N THR A 283 -0.06 2.11 0.60
CA THR A 283 1.34 2.30 0.99
C THR A 283 1.43 2.77 2.42
N TYR A 284 2.54 2.46 3.07
CA TYR A 284 2.89 3.01 4.37
C TYR A 284 4.22 3.76 4.31
N VAL A 285 4.39 4.67 5.26
CA VAL A 285 5.68 5.22 5.69
C VAL A 285 5.85 4.93 7.18
N SER A 286 7.09 4.74 7.61
CA SER A 286 7.44 4.37 8.96
C SER A 286 8.74 5.03 9.36
N ASP A 287 8.77 5.55 10.58
CA ASP A 287 10.02 5.76 11.31
C ASP A 287 10.33 4.54 12.18
N LEU A 288 11.11 4.72 13.24
CA LEU A 288 11.46 3.64 14.15
C LEU A 288 10.28 3.15 14.98
N PHE A 289 9.35 4.02 15.41
CA PHE A 289 8.34 3.69 16.42
C PHE A 289 6.91 3.96 15.96
N VAL A 290 6.74 4.64 14.84
CA VAL A 290 5.45 5.03 14.30
C VAL A 290 5.40 4.73 12.82
N LEU A 291 4.32 4.06 12.43
CA LEU A 291 3.94 3.82 11.05
C LEU A 291 2.64 4.53 10.77
N GLU A 292 2.53 5.15 9.60
CA GLU A 292 1.26 5.59 9.05
C GLU A 292 1.07 5.05 7.63
N GLY A 293 -0.18 4.75 7.29
CA GLY A 293 -0.51 4.11 6.04
C GLY A 293 -1.83 4.60 5.47
N GLU A 294 -1.94 4.48 4.16
CA GLU A 294 -3.13 4.81 3.39
C GLU A 294 -3.50 3.65 2.50
N LEU A 295 -4.78 3.28 2.54
CA LEU A 295 -5.43 2.31 1.70
C LEU A 295 -6.30 3.05 0.69
N LEU A 296 -6.05 2.80 -0.58
CA LEU A 296 -6.68 3.49 -1.70
C LEU A 296 -7.83 2.66 -2.24
N GLY A 297 -9.05 3.19 -2.18
CA GLY A 297 -10.24 2.48 -2.67
C GLY A 297 -10.16 2.10 -4.14
N SER A 298 -9.48 2.91 -4.96
CA SER A 298 -9.26 2.66 -6.40
C SER A 298 -8.40 1.42 -6.68
N TYR A 299 -7.63 0.94 -5.70
CA TYR A 299 -6.82 -0.27 -5.82
C TYR A 299 -7.49 -1.51 -5.25
N LEU A 300 -8.71 -1.43 -4.74
CA LEU A 300 -9.43 -2.62 -4.30
C LEU A 300 -9.70 -3.55 -5.50
N PRO A 301 -9.39 -4.85 -5.39
CA PRO A 301 -9.81 -5.83 -6.40
C PRO A 301 -11.32 -6.06 -6.31
N ALA A 302 -11.97 -6.33 -7.44
CA ALA A 302 -13.42 -6.49 -7.52
C ALA A 302 -13.94 -7.62 -6.62
N GLU A 303 -13.13 -8.66 -6.42
CA GLU A 303 -13.42 -9.81 -5.56
C GLU A 303 -13.50 -9.45 -4.08
N ALA A 304 -12.82 -8.37 -3.65
CA ALA A 304 -12.82 -7.95 -2.24
C ALA A 304 -14.09 -7.16 -1.87
N GLU A 305 -14.67 -6.42 -2.80
CA GLU A 305 -15.81 -5.54 -2.53
C GLU A 305 -17.02 -6.24 -1.87
N PRO A 306 -17.53 -7.38 -2.37
CA PRO A 306 -18.66 -8.06 -1.73
C PRO A 306 -18.32 -8.63 -0.34
N LEU A 307 -17.04 -8.90 -0.07
CA LEU A 307 -16.57 -9.37 1.23
C LEU A 307 -16.47 -8.20 2.21
N LEU A 308 -15.87 -7.07 1.79
CA LEU A 308 -15.75 -5.85 2.60
C LEU A 308 -17.11 -5.36 3.11
N ARG A 309 -18.16 -5.43 2.27
CA ARG A 309 -19.54 -5.06 2.66
C ARG A 309 -20.12 -5.91 3.80
N LYS A 310 -19.56 -7.09 4.04
CA LYS A 310 -19.98 -8.02 5.10
C LYS A 310 -19.08 -7.96 6.32
N VAL A 311 -17.92 -7.29 6.24
CA VAL A 311 -16.99 -7.16 7.35
C VAL A 311 -17.66 -6.35 8.45
N SER A 312 -17.61 -6.90 9.66
CA SER A 312 -18.12 -6.26 10.87
C SER A 312 -17.04 -6.14 11.93
N LYS A 313 -16.01 -7.00 11.88
CA LYS A 313 -14.97 -7.11 12.90
C LYS A 313 -13.58 -7.09 12.27
N GLY A 314 -12.64 -6.46 12.97
CA GLY A 314 -11.22 -6.46 12.66
C GLY A 314 -10.42 -7.09 13.80
N TRP A 315 -9.42 -7.90 13.45
CA TRP A 315 -8.45 -8.46 14.39
C TRP A 315 -7.06 -8.00 14.00
N MET A 316 -6.36 -7.36 14.94
CA MET A 316 -4.97 -6.96 14.75
C MET A 316 -4.02 -8.03 15.32
N SER A 317 -3.03 -8.43 14.52
CA SER A 317 -1.89 -9.20 15.01
C SER A 317 -0.57 -8.63 14.46
N VAL A 318 0.53 -9.01 15.08
CA VAL A 318 1.89 -8.70 14.60
C VAL A 318 2.68 -10.00 14.53
N SER A 319 3.39 -10.20 13.43
CA SER A 319 4.18 -11.41 13.19
C SER A 319 5.65 -11.09 12.94
N VAL A 320 6.54 -11.88 13.54
CA VAL A 320 8.00 -11.71 13.43
C VAL A 320 8.67 -13.04 13.09
N PRO A 321 9.50 -13.09 12.03
CA PRO A 321 10.27 -14.28 11.70
C PRO A 321 11.38 -14.52 12.72
N THR A 322 11.60 -15.80 13.06
CA THR A 322 12.64 -16.31 13.95
C THR A 322 13.40 -17.44 13.26
N ALA A 323 14.51 -17.89 13.86
CA ALA A 323 15.24 -19.07 13.38
C ALA A 323 14.38 -20.35 13.37
N GLU A 324 13.32 -20.41 14.18
CA GLU A 324 12.48 -21.60 14.36
C GLU A 324 11.08 -21.44 13.77
N GLY A 325 10.89 -20.54 12.80
CA GLY A 325 9.60 -20.21 12.22
C GLY A 325 9.14 -18.80 12.55
N THR A 326 7.85 -18.49 12.42
CA THR A 326 7.30 -17.15 12.69
C THR A 326 6.50 -17.16 13.99
N GLU A 327 6.72 -16.17 14.86
CA GLU A 327 5.87 -15.91 16.02
C GLU A 327 4.82 -14.86 15.63
N GLU A 328 3.56 -15.07 16.04
CA GLU A 328 2.46 -14.15 15.77
C GLU A 328 1.69 -13.85 17.07
N PHE A 329 1.55 -12.57 17.38
CA PHE A 329 0.91 -12.05 18.59
C PHE A 329 -0.41 -11.40 18.24
N TYR A 330 -1.52 -11.95 18.74
CA TYR A 330 -2.85 -11.36 18.55
C TYR A 330 -3.07 -10.28 19.60
N LEU A 331 -3.33 -9.06 19.17
CA LEU A 331 -3.30 -7.88 20.03
C LEU A 331 -4.70 -7.42 20.42
N ALA A 332 -5.57 -7.20 19.44
CA ALA A 332 -6.91 -6.67 19.70
C ALA A 332 -7.93 -7.11 18.66
N GLU A 333 -9.18 -7.16 19.11
CA GLU A 333 -10.38 -7.21 18.29
C GLU A 333 -11.08 -5.83 18.38
N PHE A 334 -11.67 -5.39 17.28
CA PHE A 334 -12.46 -4.15 17.21
C PHE A 334 -13.61 -4.28 16.21
N ASP A 335 -14.70 -3.58 16.46
CA ASP A 335 -15.81 -3.50 15.52
C ASP A 335 -15.50 -2.42 14.47
N VAL A 336 -15.83 -2.69 13.21
CA VAL A 336 -15.58 -1.74 12.11
C VAL A 336 -16.41 -0.45 12.27
N THR A 337 -17.53 -0.52 13.01
CA THR A 337 -18.35 0.64 13.36
C THR A 337 -17.67 1.60 14.33
N ASP A 338 -16.63 1.16 15.05
CA ASP A 338 -15.85 2.01 15.95
C ASP A 338 -14.85 2.90 15.20
N ILE A 339 -14.63 2.63 13.90
CA ILE A 339 -13.69 3.39 13.08
C ILE A 339 -14.33 4.75 12.74
N PRO A 340 -13.72 5.88 13.18
CA PRO A 340 -14.26 7.20 12.89
C PRO A 340 -14.27 7.46 11.38
N TYR A 341 -15.30 8.21 10.95
CA TYR A 341 -15.43 8.69 9.57
C TYR A 341 -15.22 10.20 9.53
N GLU A 342 -14.36 10.64 8.62
CA GLU A 342 -14.17 12.06 8.31
C GLU A 342 -14.38 12.24 6.81
N SER A 343 -15.48 12.87 6.44
CA SER A 343 -15.62 13.41 5.08
C SER A 343 -14.52 14.45 4.91
N GLY A 344 -13.80 14.45 3.77
CA GLY A 344 -12.63 15.30 3.48
C GLY A 344 -12.86 16.82 3.46
N VAL A 345 -13.87 17.31 4.17
CA VAL A 345 -14.21 18.70 4.43
C VAL A 345 -13.94 18.96 5.92
N SER A 346 -12.66 19.00 6.30
CA SER A 346 -12.26 19.80 7.46
C SER A 346 -12.18 21.26 6.98
N PRO A 347 -12.80 22.22 7.70
CA PRO A 347 -13.04 23.59 7.24
C PRO A 347 -11.80 24.35 6.79
#